data_AF-A0A2D7BT67-F1
#
_entry.id   AF-A0A2D7BT67-F1
#
_cell.length_a   1.000
_cell.length_b   1.000
_cell.length_c   1.000
_cell.angle_alpha   90.00
_cell.angle_beta   90.00
_cell.angle_gamma   90.00
#
_symmetry.space_group_name_H-M   'P 1'
#
loop_
_entity.id
_entity.type
_entity.pdbx_description
1 polymer ?
#
loop_
_entity_poly.entity_id
_entity_poly.type
_entity_poly.pdbx_seq_one_letter_code
_entity_poly.pdbx_strand_id
1 'polypeptide(L)'
;MIKVAILLYAILLYPDGEREQQVISWNLPFQSYQQCQTFYLQNATNLKNGVVVHGNSQYEQGMTLTEMGCTKVILTGNGEIPRDDPKNRVVHYKRGEGV
;
A
#
# COMPACT_ATOMS: atom_id res chain seq x y z
N MET A 1 11.78 18.33 13.95
CA MET A 1 10.55 18.57 13.15
C MET A 1 10.06 17.23 12.65
N ILE A 2 8.86 16.80 13.04
CA ILE A 2 8.26 15.55 12.55
C ILE A 2 7.81 15.80 11.10
N LYS A 3 8.31 15.00 10.16
CA LYS A 3 7.85 15.05 8.76
C LYS A 3 6.85 13.93 8.55
N VAL A 4 5.77 14.20 7.84
CA VAL A 4 4.75 13.21 7.49
C VAL A 4 4.60 13.14 5.97
N ALA A 5 4.29 11.97 5.45
CA ALA A 5 3.94 11.77 4.05
C ALA A 5 2.67 10.93 3.94
N ILE A 6 1.91 11.13 2.87
CA ILE A 6 0.80 10.26 2.49
C ILE A 6 1.30 9.41 1.33
N LEU A 7 1.20 8.08 1.46
CA LEU A 7 1.70 7.11 0.49
C LEU A 7 0.60 6.12 0.13
N LEU A 8 0.73 5.41 -0.99
CA LEU A 8 -0.03 4.18 -1.21
C LEU A 8 0.60 3.05 -0.39
N TYR A 9 -0.26 2.16 0.11
CA TYR A 9 0.15 0.88 0.67
C TYR A 9 -0.66 -0.25 0.05
N ALA A 10 -0.13 -1.45 0.13
CA ALA A 10 -0.85 -2.67 -0.15
C ALA A 10 -0.43 -3.79 0.81
N ILE A 11 -1.35 -4.73 1.03
CA ILE A 11 -1.14 -5.96 1.78
C ILE A 11 -1.33 -7.13 0.83
N LEU A 12 -0.34 -8.02 0.81
CA LEU A 12 -0.30 -9.25 0.04
C LEU A 12 -0.34 -10.44 1.01
N LEU A 13 -1.18 -11.42 0.73
CA LEU A 13 -1.24 -12.69 1.44
C LEU A 13 -0.36 -13.71 0.72
N TYR A 14 0.47 -14.42 1.48
CA TYR A 14 1.25 -15.55 0.98
C TYR A 14 0.35 -16.75 0.63
N PRO A 15 0.82 -17.70 -0.19
CA PRO A 15 0.01 -18.85 -0.61
C PRO A 15 -0.45 -19.76 0.53
N ASP A 16 0.25 -19.75 1.67
CA ASP A 16 -0.14 -20.47 2.88
C ASP A 16 -1.41 -19.92 3.55
N GLY A 17 -1.83 -18.70 3.19
CA GLY A 17 -3.02 -18.06 3.74
C GLY A 17 -2.84 -17.50 5.15
N GLU A 18 -1.63 -17.52 5.71
CA GLU A 18 -1.36 -17.08 7.09
C GLU A 18 -0.43 -15.87 7.15
N ARG A 19 0.60 -15.83 6.30
CA ARG A 19 1.58 -14.74 6.30
C ARG A 19 1.10 -13.58 5.43
N GLU A 20 1.38 -12.36 5.87
CA GLU A 20 1.13 -11.14 5.09
C GLU A 20 2.41 -10.37 4.82
N GLN A 21 2.46 -9.69 3.67
CA GLN A 21 3.50 -8.77 3.29
C GLN A 21 2.92 -7.41 2.97
N GLN A 22 3.45 -6.39 3.63
CA GLN A 22 3.12 -5.01 3.31
C GLN A 22 4.10 -4.42 2.29
N VAL A 23 3.57 -3.64 1.36
CA VAL A 23 4.34 -2.84 0.39
C VAL A 23 3.88 -1.39 0.45
N ILE A 24 4.83 -0.44 0.41
CA ILE A 24 4.57 1.01 0.51
C ILE A 24 5.22 1.73 -0.68
N SER A 25 4.51 2.69 -1.30
CA SER A 25 4.99 3.44 -2.46
C SER A 25 5.93 4.59 -2.10
N TRP A 26 7.11 4.27 -1.55
CA TRP A 26 8.01 5.28 -0.97
C TRP A 26 8.35 6.46 -1.89
N ASN A 27 8.59 6.20 -3.17
CA ASN A 27 8.97 7.22 -4.15
C ASN A 27 7.77 8.00 -4.73
N LEU A 28 6.56 7.79 -4.20
CA LEU A 28 5.34 8.44 -4.68
C LEU A 28 4.53 9.04 -3.52
N PRO A 29 4.99 10.17 -2.95
CA PRO A 29 4.24 10.88 -1.92
C PRO A 29 3.13 11.74 -2.48
N PHE A 30 2.03 11.82 -1.73
CA PHE A 30 0.86 12.65 -2.01
C PHE A 30 0.74 13.77 -0.98
N GLN A 31 0.14 14.88 -1.40
CA GLN A 31 -0.11 16.04 -0.54
C GLN A 31 -1.35 15.86 0.35
N SER A 32 -2.31 15.03 -0.07
CA SER A 32 -3.54 14.75 0.67
C SER A 32 -4.07 13.33 0.41
N TYR A 33 -4.94 12.84 1.30
CA TYR A 33 -5.65 11.57 1.09
C TYR A 33 -6.53 11.63 -0.16
N GLN A 34 -7.16 12.78 -0.43
CA GLN A 34 -7.99 12.97 -1.62
C GLN A 34 -7.16 12.80 -2.90
N GLN A 35 -5.95 13.38 -2.96
CA GLN A 35 -5.07 13.22 -4.12
C GLN A 35 -4.65 11.77 -4.31
N CYS A 36 -4.31 11.09 -3.21
CA CYS A 36 -3.94 9.67 -3.23
C CYS A 36 -5.11 8.78 -3.70
N GLN A 37 -6.33 9.05 -3.21
CA GLN A 37 -7.55 8.37 -3.63
C GLN A 37 -7.86 8.60 -5.10
N THR A 38 -7.77 9.85 -5.59
CA THR A 38 -7.97 10.17 -7.00
C THR A 38 -6.97 9.41 -7.87
N PHE A 39 -5.69 9.39 -7.49
CA PHE A 39 -4.67 8.64 -8.20
C PHE A 39 -4.98 7.13 -8.20
N TYR A 40 -5.38 6.56 -7.07
CA TYR A 40 -5.79 5.16 -6.99
C TYR A 40 -6.96 4.87 -7.93
N LEU A 41 -8.05 5.66 -7.88
CA LEU A 41 -9.24 5.44 -8.70
C LEU A 41 -8.93 5.50 -10.20
N GLN A 42 -8.06 6.44 -10.62
CA GLN A 42 -7.64 6.58 -12.01
C GLN A 42 -6.75 5.42 -12.49
N ASN A 43 -6.07 4.73 -11.58
CA ASN A 43 -5.06 3.72 -11.92
C ASN A 43 -5.35 2.33 -11.31
N ALA A 44 -6.56 2.10 -10.79
CA ALA A 44 -6.84 0.99 -9.88
C ALA A 44 -6.48 -0.37 -10.49
N THR A 45 -6.84 -0.62 -11.75
CA THR A 45 -6.52 -1.88 -12.44
C THR A 45 -5.01 -2.10 -12.56
N ASN A 46 -4.27 -1.07 -12.98
CA ASN A 46 -2.81 -1.15 -13.15
C ASN A 46 -2.10 -1.31 -11.81
N LEU A 47 -2.56 -0.62 -10.77
CA LEU A 47 -2.02 -0.73 -9.42
C LEU A 47 -2.23 -2.11 -8.83
N LYS A 48 -3.45 -2.66 -8.93
CA LYS A 48 -3.76 -4.01 -8.43
C LYS A 48 -2.92 -5.07 -9.13
N ASN A 49 -2.85 -5.02 -10.46
CA ASN A 49 -2.04 -5.96 -11.24
C ASN A 49 -0.55 -5.80 -10.93
N GLY A 50 -0.06 -4.56 -10.89
CA GLY A 50 1.35 -4.24 -10.65
C GLY A 50 1.83 -4.71 -9.28
N VAL A 51 1.02 -4.55 -8.23
CA VAL A 51 1.40 -5.01 -6.88
C VAL A 51 1.39 -6.52 -6.77
N VAL A 52 0.45 -7.21 -7.41
CA VAL A 52 0.48 -8.68 -7.47
C VAL A 52 1.73 -9.16 -8.22
N VAL A 53 2.05 -8.57 -9.39
CA VAL A 53 3.27 -8.90 -10.14
C VAL A 53 4.53 -8.64 -9.30
N HIS A 54 4.61 -7.49 -8.63
CA HIS A 54 5.71 -7.17 -7.73
C HIS A 54 5.86 -8.23 -6.63
N GLY A 55 4.75 -8.57 -5.96
CA GLY A 55 4.75 -9.56 -4.89
C GLY A 55 5.27 -10.92 -5.33
N ASN A 56 4.75 -11.41 -6.46
CA ASN A 56 5.17 -12.69 -7.05
C ASN A 56 6.63 -12.69 -7.53
N SER A 57 7.21 -11.52 -7.81
CA SER A 57 8.60 -11.39 -8.25
C SER A 57 9.61 -11.22 -7.10
N GLN A 58 9.20 -10.59 -5.99
CA GLN A 58 10.10 -10.24 -4.89
C GLN A 58 10.00 -11.19 -3.70
N TYR A 59 8.85 -11.85 -3.53
CA TYR A 59 8.59 -12.70 -2.38
C TYR A 59 8.35 -14.16 -2.84
N GLU A 60 7.09 -14.59 -2.96
CA GLU A 60 6.74 -15.96 -3.35
C GLU A 60 5.69 -15.98 -4.48
N GLN A 61 5.72 -17.00 -5.33
CA GLN A 61 4.67 -17.19 -6.34
C GLN A 61 3.34 -17.59 -5.68
N GLY A 62 2.23 -17.07 -6.22
CA GLY A 62 0.88 -17.27 -5.68
C GLY A 62 0.40 -16.19 -4.71
N MET A 63 1.15 -15.10 -4.55
CA MET A 63 0.73 -13.99 -3.70
C MET A 63 -0.56 -13.35 -4.19
N THR A 64 -1.46 -13.04 -3.24
CA THR A 64 -2.78 -12.45 -3.52
C THR A 64 -2.92 -11.10 -2.83
N LEU A 65 -3.38 -10.09 -3.56
CA LEU A 65 -3.72 -8.78 -2.96
C LEU A 65 -4.94 -8.90 -2.05
N THR A 66 -4.80 -8.48 -0.80
CA THR A 66 -5.89 -8.46 0.20
C THR A 66 -6.41 -7.07 0.46
N GLU A 67 -5.53 -6.08 0.51
CA GLU A 67 -5.88 -4.70 0.82
C GLU A 67 -4.99 -3.73 0.04
N MET A 68 -5.55 -2.60 -0.40
CA MET A 68 -4.79 -1.49 -0.94
C MET A 68 -5.47 -0.18 -0.56
N GLY A 69 -4.67 0.84 -0.28
CA GLY A 69 -5.20 2.15 0.06
C GLY A 69 -4.11 3.19 0.24
N CYS A 70 -4.47 4.27 0.92
CA CYS A 70 -3.58 5.36 1.26
C CYS A 70 -3.30 5.35 2.76
N THR A 71 -2.08 5.68 3.16
CA THR A 71 -1.69 5.75 4.57
C THR A 71 -0.85 6.98 4.84
N LYS A 72 -0.93 7.51 6.06
CA LYS A 72 -0.02 8.55 6.53
C LYS A 72 1.11 7.89 7.32
N VAL A 73 2.33 8.14 6.88
CA VAL A 73 3.55 7.65 7.53
C VAL A 73 4.32 8.79 8.17
N ILE A 74 4.97 8.49 9.29
CA ILE A 74 5.90 9.41 9.95
C ILE A 74 7.29 9.14 9.38
N LEU A 75 7.93 10.18 8.87
CA LEU A 75 9.30 10.12 8.38
C LEU A 75 10.23 10.46 9.53
N THR A 76 10.95 9.46 10.01
CA THR A 76 12.08 9.66 10.92
C THR A 76 13.22 10.26 10.09
N GLY A 77 13.74 11.42 10.52
CA GLY A 77 14.71 12.23 9.75
C GLY A 77 16.10 11.60 9.58
N ASN A 78 16.25 10.33 9.91
CA ASN A 78 17.48 9.53 9.85
C ASN A 78 17.55 8.62 8.61
N GLY A 79 16.59 8.74 7.68
CA GLY A 79 16.60 7.97 6.42
C GLY A 79 16.03 6.55 6.54
N GLU A 80 15.36 6.24 7.65
CA GLU A 80 14.63 4.97 7.78
C GLU A 80 13.45 4.91 6.79
N ILE A 81 13.16 3.70 6.33
CA ILE A 81 11.95 3.41 5.58
C ILE A 81 10.76 3.73 6.49
N PRO A 82 9.78 4.52 6.03
CA PRO A 82 8.65 4.86 6.86
C PRO A 82 7.89 3.62 7.24
N ARG A 83 7.51 3.55 8.51
CA ARG A 83 6.61 2.51 8.99
C ARG A 83 5.19 2.97 8.77
N ASP A 84 4.40 2.10 8.17
CA ASP A 84 2.97 2.27 8.13
C ASP A 84 2.37 2.15 9.54
N ASP A 85 1.40 3.01 9.82
CA ASP A 85 0.57 2.93 11.01
C ASP A 85 -0.85 2.57 10.56
N PRO A 86 -1.33 1.34 10.87
CA PRO A 86 -2.65 0.88 10.45
C PRO A 86 -3.80 1.82 10.83
N LYS A 87 -3.65 2.61 11.90
CA LYS A 87 -4.68 3.57 12.35
C LYS A 87 -4.86 4.74 11.38
N ASN A 88 -3.90 4.98 10.49
CA ASN A 88 -3.92 6.06 9.52
C ASN A 88 -4.27 5.59 8.10
N ARG A 89 -4.66 4.33 7.92
CA ARG A 89 -5.03 3.79 6.61
C ARG A 89 -6.42 4.27 6.20
N VAL A 90 -6.54 4.66 4.94
CA VAL A 90 -7.79 4.83 4.22
C VAL A 90 -7.82 3.74 3.15
N VAL A 91 -8.67 2.74 3.36
CA VAL A 91 -8.81 1.58 2.47
C VAL A 91 -9.53 2.00 1.18
N HIS A 92 -9.05 1.55 0.03
CA HIS A 92 -9.69 1.75 -1.28
C HIS A 92 -10.04 0.44 -1.97
N TYR A 93 -9.40 -0.65 -1.58
CA TYR A 93 -9.73 -2.00 -1.96
C TYR A 93 -9.50 -2.92 -0.79
N LYS A 94 -10.45 -3.83 -0.57
CA LYS A 94 -10.32 -4.94 0.35
C LYS A 94 -10.98 -6.18 -0.25
N ARG A 95 -10.26 -7.30 -0.24
CA ARG A 95 -10.74 -8.54 -0.83
C ARG A 95 -12.03 -8.98 -0.13
N GLY A 96 -13.07 -9.25 -0.91
CA GLY A 96 -14.38 -9.67 -0.40
C GLY A 96 -15.32 -8.52 -0.05
N GLU A 97 -14.86 -7.27 -0.12
CA GLU A 97 -15.71 -6.08 0.01
C GLU A 97 -15.80 -5.42 -1.37
N GLY A 98 -17.00 -5.47 -1.97
CA GLY A 98 -17.29 -4.71 -3.19
C GLY A 98 -17.37 -3.22 -2.86
N VAL A 99 -16.74 -2.38 -3.69
CA VAL A 99 -16.78 -0.91 -3.59
C VAL A 99 -18.21 -0.40 -3.71
#